data_AF-A0A2V9U2J8-F1
#
_entry.id   AF-A0A2V9U2J8-F1
#
_cell.length_a   1.000
_cell.length_b   1.000
_cell.length_c   1.000
_cell.angle_alpha   90.00
_cell.angle_beta   90.00
_cell.angle_gamma   90.00
#
_symmetry.space_group_name_H-M   'P 1'
#
loop_
_entity.id
_entity.type
_entity.pdbx_description
1 polymer ?
#
loop_
_entity_poly.entity_id
_entity_poly.type
_entity_poly.pdbx_seq_one_letter_code
_entity_poly.pdbx_strand_id
1 'polypeptide(L)'
;MTPPIETASGTVRYDVSLLTEQDLYFFNEGTHYRIHERMGAHIIDAGGEVGTCFGVWAPNAREVSVIGSFNQWHPKMHRLRPRGNSGIW
;
A
#
# COMPACT_ATOMS: atom_id res chain seq x y z
N MET A 1 -5.16 -31.62 0.19
CA MET A 1 -6.18 -30.67 -0.28
C MET A 1 -5.82 -29.31 0.26
N THR A 2 -5.22 -28.46 -0.57
CA THR A 2 -5.02 -27.05 -0.23
C THR A 2 -6.40 -26.39 -0.26
N PRO A 3 -6.81 -25.63 0.77
CA PRO A 3 -8.08 -24.92 0.72
C PRO A 3 -8.06 -23.97 -0.49
N PRO A 4 -9.18 -23.80 -1.21
CA PRO A 4 -9.27 -22.80 -2.25
C PRO A 4 -9.01 -21.44 -1.60
N ILE A 5 -8.02 -20.70 -2.13
CA ILE A 5 -7.83 -19.30 -1.76
C ILE A 5 -9.05 -18.56 -2.30
N GLU A 6 -9.99 -18.27 -1.39
CA GLU A 6 -11.14 -17.43 -1.65
C GLU A 6 -10.58 -16.08 -2.10
N THR A 7 -10.58 -15.88 -3.42
CA THR A 7 -9.99 -14.70 -4.04
C THR A 7 -10.99 -13.58 -3.84
N ALA A 8 -10.96 -12.97 -2.65
CA ALA A 8 -11.71 -11.77 -2.39
C ALA A 8 -11.25 -10.73 -3.42
N SER A 9 -12.12 -10.45 -4.39
CA SER A 9 -12.02 -9.30 -5.28
C SER A 9 -12.34 -8.05 -4.43
N GLY A 10 -11.47 -7.80 -3.46
CA GLY A 10 -11.58 -6.68 -2.55
C GLY A 10 -11.34 -5.41 -3.33
N THR A 11 -12.29 -4.47 -3.26
CA THR A 11 -12.10 -3.15 -3.84
C THR A 11 -10.90 -2.47 -3.16
N VAL A 12 -9.99 -1.89 -3.94
CA VAL A 12 -8.86 -1.14 -3.37
C VAL A 12 -9.39 0.06 -2.59
N ARG A 13 -9.03 0.14 -1.31
CA ARG A 13 -9.34 1.28 -0.45
C ARG A 13 -8.21 2.30 -0.46
N TYR A 14 -8.55 3.56 -0.68
CA TYR A 14 -7.59 4.68 -0.74
C TYR A 14 -7.74 5.64 0.44
N ASP A 15 -8.84 5.53 1.18
CA ASP A 15 -9.13 6.24 2.42
C ASP A 15 -8.25 5.77 3.59
N VAL A 16 -7.67 4.58 3.47
CA VAL A 16 -6.81 3.98 4.50
C VAL A 16 -5.34 4.17 4.15
N SER A 17 -4.55 4.65 5.11
CA SER A 17 -3.09 4.72 4.99
C SER A 17 -2.44 4.65 6.36
N LEU A 18 -1.30 3.96 6.42
CA LEU A 18 -0.41 4.02 7.58
C LEU A 18 0.45 5.29 7.61
N LEU A 19 0.57 6.01 6.49
CA LEU A 19 1.37 7.22 6.38
C LEU A 19 0.54 8.43 6.78
N THR A 20 0.92 9.08 7.88
CA THR A 20 0.38 10.37 8.29
C THR A 20 1.10 11.51 7.59
N GLU A 21 0.54 12.72 7.61
CA GLU A 21 1.21 13.91 7.06
C GLU A 21 2.57 14.18 7.73
N GLN A 22 2.68 13.87 9.03
CA GLN A 22 3.93 13.99 9.77
C GLN A 22 4.97 12.96 9.32
N ASP A 23 4.55 11.72 9.01
CA ASP A 23 5.46 10.71 8.49
C ASP A 23 6.00 11.13 7.10
N LEU A 24 5.15 11.72 6.26
CA LEU A 24 5.56 12.26 4.95
C LEU A 24 6.56 13.42 5.10
N TYR A 25 6.35 14.29 6.09
CA TYR A 25 7.26 15.39 6.39
C TYR A 25 8.65 14.87 6.80
N PHE A 26 8.72 13.99 7.81
CA PHE A 26 10.01 13.42 8.25
C PHE A 26 10.68 12.55 7.19
N PHE A 27 9.89 11.90 6.33
CA PHE A 27 10.43 11.15 5.19
C PHE A 27 11.15 12.07 4.20
N ASN A 28 10.53 13.20 3.84
CA ASN A 28 11.13 14.17 2.93
C ASN A 28 12.38 14.85 3.51
N GLU A 29 12.46 15.02 4.83
CA GLU A 29 13.67 15.51 5.51
C GLU A 29 14.74 14.44 5.73
N GLY A 30 14.43 13.16 5.51
CA GLY A 30 15.35 12.05 5.78
C GLY A 30 15.54 11.73 7.26
N THR A 31 14.64 12.19 8.12
CA THR A 31 14.72 12.04 9.59
C THR A 31 13.79 10.95 10.14
N HIS A 32 13.03 10.27 9.27
CA HIS A 32 12.11 9.21 9.69
C HIS A 32 12.78 7.85 9.92
N TYR A 33 13.43 7.66 11.07
CA TYR A 33 14.15 6.41 11.41
C TYR A 33 13.26 5.15 11.44
N ARG A 34 11.96 5.29 11.73
CA ARG A 34 11.00 4.17 11.80
C ARG A 34 10.13 4.02 10.55
N ILE A 35 10.60 4.51 9.40
CA ILE A 35 9.79 4.52 8.17
C ILE A 35 9.38 3.10 7.71
N HIS A 36 10.18 2.10 8.07
CA HIS A 36 9.89 0.69 7.80
C HIS A 36 8.59 0.19 8.46
N GLU A 37 8.10 0.84 9.50
CA GLU A 37 6.81 0.51 10.14
C GLU A 37 5.61 1.02 9.33
N ARG A 38 5.86 1.92 8.37
CA ARG A 38 4.84 2.51 7.51
C ARG A 38 4.94 2.01 6.06
N MET A 39 6.15 1.79 5.58
CA MET A 39 6.46 1.33 4.23
C MET A 39 6.50 -0.20 4.14
N GLY A 40 6.28 -0.73 2.94
CA GLY A 40 6.20 -2.17 2.70
C GLY A 40 4.76 -2.66 2.71
N ALA A 41 4.53 -3.85 3.27
CA ALA A 41 3.22 -4.49 3.34
C ALA A 41 2.88 -4.78 4.80
N HIS A 42 1.80 -4.18 5.29
CA HIS A 42 1.38 -4.28 6.69
C HIS A 42 -0.07 -4.71 6.78
N ILE A 43 -0.34 -5.76 7.56
CA ILE A 43 -1.70 -6.21 7.84
C ILE A 43 -2.32 -5.24 8.85
N ILE A 44 -3.50 -4.70 8.52
CA ILE A 44 -4.22 -3.74 9.35
C ILE A 44 -5.70 -4.09 9.42
N ASP A 45 -6.34 -3.68 10.50
CA ASP A 45 -7.81 -3.63 10.62
C ASP A 45 -8.27 -2.20 10.30
N ALA A 46 -9.06 -2.06 9.23
CA ALA A 46 -9.59 -0.79 8.76
C ALA A 46 -11.11 -0.71 8.94
N GLY A 47 -11.55 -0.71 10.20
CA GLY A 47 -12.97 -0.55 10.55
C GLY A 47 -13.75 -1.86 10.49
N GLY A 48 -13.15 -2.96 10.96
CA GLY A 48 -13.70 -4.31 10.91
C GLY A 48 -13.33 -5.09 9.65
N GLU A 49 -12.64 -4.45 8.70
CA GLU A 49 -12.10 -5.08 7.50
C GLU A 49 -10.59 -5.28 7.66
N VAL A 50 -10.17 -6.55 7.79
CA VAL A 50 -8.74 -6.90 7.82
C VAL A 50 -8.20 -6.94 6.39
N GLY A 51 -7.16 -6.16 6.13
CA GLY A 51 -6.52 -6.07 4.82
C GLY A 51 -5.02 -5.80 4.91
N THR A 52 -4.36 -5.68 3.77
CA THR A 52 -2.93 -5.30 3.70
C THR A 52 -2.80 -3.90 3.14
N CYS A 53 -2.17 -3.00 3.90
CA CYS A 53 -1.76 -1.68 3.46
C CYS A 53 -0.38 -1.79 2.81
N PHE A 54 -0.26 -1.26 1.60
CA PHE A 54 1.00 -1.19 0.86
C PHE A 54 1.50 0.25 0.82
N GLY A 55 2.79 0.45 1.03
CA GLY A 55 3.47 1.74 0.88
C GLY A 55 4.82 1.57 0.20
N VAL A 56 5.02 2.22 -0.94
CA VAL A 56 6.29 2.11 -1.71
C VAL A 56 6.75 3.47 -2.20
N TRP A 57 8.06 3.71 -2.09
CA TRP A 57 8.66 4.95 -2.58
C TRP A 57 9.13 4.74 -4.01
N ALA A 58 8.49 5.45 -4.94
CA ALA A 58 8.80 5.37 -6.36
C ALA A 58 8.54 6.74 -7.02
N PRO A 59 9.34 7.78 -6.70
CA PRO A 59 9.05 9.18 -7.08
C PRO A 59 8.96 9.41 -8.59
N ASN A 60 9.67 8.60 -9.39
CA ASN A 60 9.71 8.72 -10.84
C ASN A 60 8.80 7.71 -11.56
N ALA A 61 8.01 6.91 -10.82
CA ALA A 61 7.10 5.95 -11.45
C ALA A 61 5.91 6.68 -12.10
N ARG A 62 5.43 6.16 -13.23
CA ARG A 62 4.19 6.65 -13.84
C ARG A 62 2.96 6.01 -13.22
N GLU A 63 3.09 4.76 -12.82
CA GLU A 63 2.02 3.95 -12.25
C GLU A 63 2.67 2.86 -11.37
N VAL A 64 2.03 2.56 -10.25
CA VAL A 64 2.40 1.44 -9.39
C VAL A 64 1.16 0.61 -9.10
N SER A 65 1.31 -0.71 -9.19
CA SER A 65 0.25 -1.67 -8.89
C SER A 65 0.80 -2.82 -8.05
N VAL A 66 -0.01 -3.34 -7.15
CA VAL A 66 0.31 -4.56 -6.39
C VAL A 66 -0.16 -5.75 -7.20
N ILE A 67 0.72 -6.71 -7.46
CA ILE A 67 0.41 -7.95 -8.20
C ILE A 67 0.75 -9.17 -7.37
N GLY A 68 -0.06 -10.22 -7.50
CA GLY A 68 0.17 -11.48 -6.80
C GLY A 68 -0.89 -12.52 -7.11
N SER A 69 -0.83 -13.66 -6.41
CA SER A 69 -1.79 -14.75 -6.57
C SER A 69 -3.24 -14.30 -6.37
N PHE A 70 -3.48 -13.38 -5.42
CA PHE A 70 -4.80 -12.83 -5.09
C PHE A 70 -5.45 -12.00 -6.21
N ASN A 71 -4.69 -11.62 -7.26
CA ASN A 71 -5.23 -10.91 -8.40
C ASN A 71 -4.87 -11.56 -9.74
N GLN A 72 -4.54 -12.86 -9.71
CA GLN A 72 -4.11 -13.62 -10.89
C GLN A 72 -2.98 -12.92 -11.65
N TRP A 73 -2.13 -12.19 -10.92
CA TRP A 73 -1.04 -11.38 -11.48
C TRP A 73 -1.49 -10.29 -12.46
N HIS A 74 -2.73 -9.81 -12.34
CA HIS A 74 -3.31 -8.82 -13.26
C HIS A 74 -3.01 -7.38 -12.81
N PRO A 75 -2.19 -6.61 -13.56
CA PRO A 75 -1.64 -5.33 -13.11
C PRO A 75 -2.65 -4.20 -13.00
N LYS A 76 -3.82 -4.31 -13.64
CA LYS A 76 -4.85 -3.27 -13.62
C LYS A 76 -5.85 -3.40 -12.47
N MET A 77 -5.79 -4.48 -11.69
CA MET A 77 -6.81 -4.72 -10.65
C MET A 77 -6.51 -3.97 -9.35
N HIS A 78 -5.23 -3.78 -8.99
CA HIS A 78 -4.84 -3.19 -7.71
C HIS A 78 -3.81 -2.07 -7.87
N ARG A 79 -4.24 -0.92 -8.41
CA ARG A 79 -3.39 0.26 -8.64
C ARG A 79 -3.26 1.10 -7.35
N LEU A 80 -2.06 1.49 -7.00
CA LEU A 80 -1.77 2.42 -5.89
C LEU A 80 -1.99 3.89 -6.29
N ARG A 81 -2.08 4.77 -5.30
CA ARG A 81 -2.27 6.21 -5.53
C ARG A 81 -1.13 7.02 -4.90
N PRO A 82 -0.50 7.93 -5.65
CA PRO A 82 0.56 8.75 -5.09
C PRO A 82 0.04 9.60 -3.93
N ARG A 83 0.83 9.68 -2.86
CA ARG A 83 0.56 10.45 -1.65
C ARG A 83 1.28 11.79 -1.71
N GLY A 84 0.56 12.80 -2.19
CA GLY A 84 1.07 14.17 -2.32
C GLY A 84 2.29 14.23 -3.24
N ASN A 85 3.28 15.06 -2.86
CA ASN A 85 4.53 15.24 -3.63
C ASN A 85 5.73 14.46 -3.04
N SER A 86 5.49 13.48 -2.17
CA SER A 86 6.53 12.69 -1.48
C SER A 86 7.17 11.61 -2.37
N GLY A 87 6.53 11.26 -3.48
CA GLY A 87 6.91 10.11 -4.30
C GLY A 87 6.57 8.76 -3.69
N ILE A 88 5.84 8.73 -2.58
CA ILE A 88 5.27 7.51 -1.98
C ILE A 88 3.92 7.21 -2.63
N TRP A 89 3.66 5.92 -2.86
CA TRP A 89 2.46 5.36 -3.45
C TRP A 89 1.70 4.50 -2.44
#